data_AF-A0A833LI11-F1
#
_entry.id   AF-A0A833LI11-F1
#
_cell.length_a   1.000
_cell.length_b   1.000
_cell.length_c   1.000
_cell.angle_alpha   90.00
_cell.angle_beta   90.00
_cell.angle_gamma   90.00
#
_symmetry.space_group_name_H-M   'P 1'
#
loop_
_entity.id
_entity.type
_entity.pdbx_description
1 polymer ?
#
loop_
_entity_poly.entity_id
_entity_poly.type
_entity_poly.pdbx_seq_one_letter_code
_entity_poly.pdbx_strand_id
1 'polypeptide(L)'
;MNIASFKAFIAAGLVSAAMPALAADYTLSINTALTTNDPLYKGLEEFGRAVAERSGGAIEVKLFPNSQLGPDEDVLEQARAGAPVAVVVDGGRLANFVNEFGVLGAPYLASGYDGIRKVVTSDLFEEWVQKLHDASGHQVLSFNWWQGERHLWTAGPVRTPADLEGNRMRTPGAPVWVETVKAMGAVPTPMPYAEVYSALEQKVIDSVEAQLPAGHGSKLFEVTKYVTKTGHINLITGLVTSAAWF
;
A
#
# COMPACT_ATOMS: atom_id res chain seq x y z
N MET A 1 28.82 75.83 -20.33
CA MET A 1 29.34 74.79 -19.42
C MET A 1 28.24 73.75 -19.32
N ASN A 2 28.30 72.69 -20.14
CA ASN A 2 27.18 71.76 -20.31
C ASN A 2 27.67 70.32 -20.15
N ILE A 3 26.81 69.53 -19.51
CA ILE A 3 27.14 68.38 -18.67
C ILE A 3 27.35 67.10 -19.49
N ALA A 4 28.18 66.20 -18.96
CA ALA A 4 28.79 65.04 -19.58
C ALA A 4 27.84 63.86 -19.91
N SER A 5 28.07 63.28 -21.10
CA SER A 5 28.14 61.85 -21.45
C SER A 5 27.43 60.82 -20.54
N PHE A 6 26.31 60.28 -21.02
CA PHE A 6 25.69 59.05 -20.50
C PHE A 6 26.14 57.84 -21.35
N LYS A 7 26.86 56.89 -20.74
CA LYS A 7 27.27 55.63 -21.39
C LYS A 7 26.09 54.65 -21.37
N ALA A 8 25.68 54.16 -22.54
CA ALA A 8 24.67 53.11 -22.67
C ALA A 8 25.28 51.75 -22.30
N PHE A 9 24.75 51.11 -21.26
CA PHE A 9 25.00 49.70 -20.95
C PHE A 9 23.97 48.87 -21.74
N ILE A 10 24.43 48.06 -22.69
CA ILE A 10 23.60 47.07 -23.38
C ILE A 10 23.43 45.89 -22.42
N ALA A 11 22.22 45.71 -21.88
CA ALA A 11 21.84 44.52 -21.14
C ALA A 11 21.62 43.37 -22.14
N ALA A 12 22.51 42.38 -22.14
CA ALA A 12 22.31 41.13 -22.85
C ALA A 12 21.24 40.31 -22.10
N GLY A 13 20.00 40.33 -22.61
CA GLY A 13 18.91 39.52 -22.08
C GLY A 13 19.20 38.04 -22.32
N LEU A 14 19.37 37.27 -21.23
CA LEU A 14 19.23 35.82 -21.28
C LEU A 14 17.76 35.50 -21.60
N VAL A 15 17.49 35.16 -22.86
CA VAL A 15 16.26 34.46 -23.22
C VAL A 15 16.40 33.04 -22.67
N SER A 16 15.92 32.84 -21.45
CA SER A 16 15.66 31.50 -20.93
C SER A 16 14.49 30.96 -21.75
N ALA A 17 14.77 30.07 -22.70
CA ALA A 17 13.74 29.33 -23.39
C ALA A 17 13.05 28.43 -22.35
N ALA A 18 11.95 28.92 -21.80
CA ALA A 18 11.03 28.08 -21.02
C ALA A 18 10.51 27.02 -21.99
N MET A 19 11.05 25.81 -21.90
CA MET A 19 10.42 24.66 -22.54
C MET A 19 8.99 24.59 -21.98
N PRO A 20 7.95 24.51 -22.84
CA PRO A 20 6.60 24.36 -22.36
C PRO A 20 6.56 23.09 -21.51
N ALA A 21 6.16 23.22 -20.25
CA ALA A 21 5.81 22.08 -19.44
C ALA A 21 4.62 21.40 -20.14
N LEU A 22 4.87 20.25 -20.77
CA LEU A 22 3.81 19.41 -21.30
C LEU A 22 2.98 18.95 -20.10
N ALA A 23 1.73 19.42 -20.01
CA ALA A 23 0.76 18.86 -19.07
C ALA A 23 0.52 17.40 -19.46
N ALA A 24 0.44 16.51 -18.47
CA ALA A 24 0.19 15.10 -18.74
C ALA A 24 -1.21 14.88 -19.32
N ASP A 25 -1.33 13.95 -20.26
CA ASP A 25 -2.60 13.58 -20.90
C ASP A 25 -3.47 12.74 -19.95
N TYR A 26 -2.82 11.95 -19.09
CA TYR A 26 -3.46 11.08 -18.11
C TYR A 26 -2.80 11.24 -16.75
N THR A 27 -3.60 11.10 -15.68
CA THR A 27 -3.11 11.03 -14.31
C THR A 27 -3.55 9.71 -13.68
N LEU A 28 -2.66 9.06 -12.94
CA LEU A 28 -2.97 7.94 -12.04
C LEU A 28 -2.61 8.32 -10.61
N SER A 29 -3.61 8.38 -9.73
CA SER A 29 -3.41 8.67 -8.31
C SER A 29 -3.30 7.39 -7.50
N ILE A 30 -2.12 7.08 -6.96
CA ILE A 30 -1.84 5.85 -6.22
C ILE A 30 -1.98 6.07 -4.71
N ASN A 31 -2.95 5.41 -4.08
CA ASN A 31 -3.09 5.34 -2.63
C ASN A 31 -2.25 4.19 -2.05
N THR A 32 -1.64 4.46 -0.89
CA THR A 32 -1.09 3.41 -0.02
C THR A 32 -1.27 3.79 1.43
N ALA A 33 -1.62 2.81 2.28
CA ALA A 33 -1.68 3.01 3.72
C ALA A 33 -0.31 3.18 4.38
N LEU A 34 0.78 2.87 3.66
CA LEU A 34 2.14 2.90 4.18
C LEU A 34 2.73 4.31 4.16
N THR A 35 3.71 4.54 5.05
CA THR A 35 4.41 5.83 5.14
C THR A 35 5.49 5.94 4.06
N THR A 36 6.02 7.14 3.85
CA THR A 36 7.11 7.37 2.89
C THR A 36 8.43 6.69 3.29
N ASN A 37 8.55 6.23 4.53
CA ASN A 37 9.72 5.49 5.02
C ASN A 37 9.67 4.00 4.67
N ASP A 38 8.50 3.49 4.23
CA ASP A 38 8.35 2.09 3.84
C ASP A 38 9.07 1.82 2.50
N PRO A 39 9.80 0.71 2.35
CA PRO A 39 10.42 0.33 1.08
C PRO A 39 9.46 0.27 -0.10
N LEU A 40 8.18 -0.08 0.13
CA LEU A 40 7.15 -0.09 -0.91
C LEU A 40 6.95 1.29 -1.52
N TYR A 41 7.00 2.35 -0.70
CA TYR A 41 6.84 3.72 -1.20
C TYR A 41 7.95 4.10 -2.18
N LYS A 42 9.20 3.72 -1.89
CA LYS A 42 10.32 3.89 -2.83
C LYS A 42 10.12 3.12 -4.14
N GLY A 43 9.50 1.94 -4.05
CA GLY A 43 9.09 1.17 -5.23
C GLY A 43 8.05 1.92 -6.07
N LEU A 44 7.11 2.62 -5.44
CA LEU A 44 6.11 3.45 -6.13
C LEU A 44 6.72 4.71 -6.75
N GLU A 45 7.72 5.32 -6.11
CA GLU A 45 8.48 6.45 -6.69
C GLU A 45 9.21 5.99 -7.96
N GLU A 46 9.85 4.82 -7.92
CA GLU A 46 10.51 4.24 -9.09
C GLU A 46 9.51 3.87 -10.19
N PHE A 47 8.34 3.32 -9.82
CA PHE A 47 7.25 3.06 -10.74
C PHE A 47 6.81 4.35 -11.45
N GLY A 48 6.56 5.42 -10.70
CA GLY A 48 6.16 6.71 -11.26
C GLY A 48 7.20 7.29 -12.23
N ARG A 49 8.49 7.22 -11.86
CA ARG A 49 9.61 7.63 -12.72
C ARG A 49 9.65 6.81 -14.02
N ALA A 50 9.55 5.49 -13.92
CA ALA A 50 9.60 4.60 -15.07
C ALA A 50 8.40 4.79 -16.01
N VAL A 51 7.20 5.05 -15.47
CA VAL A 51 6.01 5.37 -16.26
C VAL A 51 6.22 6.67 -17.01
N ALA A 52 6.65 7.75 -16.34
CA ALA A 52 6.88 9.04 -16.97
C ALA A 52 7.96 8.97 -18.07
N GLU A 53 9.06 8.24 -17.84
CA GLU A 53 10.11 8.03 -18.83
C GLU A 53 9.60 7.30 -20.06
N ARG A 54 8.89 6.18 -19.87
CA ARG A 54 8.41 5.32 -20.97
C ARG A 54 7.24 5.93 -21.73
N SER A 55 6.44 6.79 -21.09
CA SER A 55 5.33 7.49 -21.71
C SER A 55 5.74 8.83 -22.33
N GLY A 56 7.02 9.23 -22.24
CA GLY A 56 7.45 10.58 -22.64
C GLY A 56 6.72 11.71 -21.91
N GLY A 57 6.29 11.46 -20.66
CA GLY A 57 5.53 12.41 -19.85
C GLY A 57 4.01 12.40 -20.04
N ALA A 58 3.46 11.60 -20.96
CA ALA A 58 2.02 11.53 -21.20
C ALA A 58 1.20 11.01 -20.01
N ILE A 59 1.81 10.22 -19.11
CA ILE A 59 1.15 9.67 -17.91
C ILE A 59 1.85 10.21 -16.67
N GLU A 60 1.11 10.96 -15.85
CA GLU A 60 1.54 11.43 -14.54
C GLU A 60 1.09 10.47 -13.44
N VAL A 61 2.03 9.98 -12.63
CA VAL A 61 1.73 9.19 -11.44
C VAL A 61 1.84 10.09 -10.20
N LYS A 62 0.77 10.19 -9.42
CA LYS A 62 0.72 10.93 -8.16
C LYS A 62 0.65 9.95 -7.01
N LEU A 63 1.52 10.09 -6.01
CA LEU A 63 1.58 9.19 -4.87
C LEU A 63 0.92 9.83 -3.65
N PHE A 64 0.03 9.08 -3.00
CA PHE A 64 -0.74 9.48 -1.84
C PHE A 64 -0.51 8.47 -0.69
N PRO A 65 0.58 8.66 0.09
CA PRO A 65 0.91 7.79 1.22
C PRO A 65 0.00 8.04 2.43
N ASN A 66 0.11 7.19 3.45
CA ASN A 66 -0.65 7.31 4.71
C ASN A 66 -2.17 7.36 4.53
N SER A 67 -2.72 6.65 3.52
CA SER A 67 -4.18 6.65 3.23
C SER A 67 -4.75 8.04 2.93
N GLN A 68 -3.98 8.92 2.27
CA GLN A 68 -4.41 10.29 1.94
C GLN A 68 -5.66 10.35 1.05
N LEU A 69 -5.94 9.32 0.24
CA LEU A 69 -7.18 9.22 -0.55
C LEU A 69 -8.31 8.47 0.17
N GLY A 70 -8.08 8.07 1.43
CA GLY A 70 -8.99 7.27 2.24
C GLY A 70 -8.49 5.84 2.48
N PRO A 71 -9.26 5.04 3.24
CA PRO A 71 -9.01 3.62 3.44
C PRO A 71 -8.90 2.87 2.11
N ASP A 72 -8.08 1.81 2.07
CA ASP A 72 -7.81 1.05 0.85
C ASP A 72 -9.10 0.51 0.20
N GLU A 73 -10.08 0.10 1.02
CA GLU A 73 -11.39 -0.37 0.61
C GLU A 73 -12.21 0.70 -0.14
N ASP A 74 -12.19 1.94 0.36
CA ASP A 74 -12.90 3.06 -0.27
C ASP A 74 -12.23 3.44 -1.60
N VAL A 75 -10.91 3.35 -1.70
CA VAL A 75 -10.18 3.63 -2.94
C VAL A 75 -10.39 2.51 -3.97
N LEU A 76 -10.52 1.25 -3.54
CA LEU A 76 -10.96 0.15 -4.42
C LEU A 76 -12.35 0.46 -5.00
N GLU A 77 -13.31 0.90 -4.19
CA GLU A 77 -14.63 1.29 -4.67
C GLU A 77 -14.59 2.49 -5.63
N GLN A 78 -13.72 3.46 -5.39
CA GLN A 78 -13.47 4.56 -6.34
C GLN A 78 -12.91 4.05 -7.67
N ALA A 79 -11.96 3.12 -7.65
CA ALA A 79 -11.42 2.49 -8.85
C ALA A 79 -12.51 1.71 -9.60
N ARG A 80 -13.34 0.93 -8.90
CA ARG A 80 -14.50 0.25 -9.47
C ARG A 80 -15.47 1.23 -10.15
N ALA A 81 -15.63 2.44 -9.60
CA ALA A 81 -16.47 3.49 -10.17
C ALA A 81 -15.85 4.24 -11.38
N GLY A 82 -14.65 3.86 -11.83
CA GLY A 82 -13.99 4.49 -12.98
C GLY A 82 -13.05 5.63 -12.63
N ALA A 83 -12.80 5.90 -11.35
CA ALA A 83 -11.90 6.97 -10.96
C ALA A 83 -10.44 6.66 -11.38
N PRO A 84 -9.64 7.68 -11.73
CA PRO A 84 -8.23 7.55 -12.12
C PRO A 84 -7.33 7.32 -10.88
N VAL A 85 -7.66 6.30 -10.10
CA VAL A 85 -6.98 5.93 -8.87
C VAL A 85 -6.48 4.49 -8.97
N ALA A 86 -5.36 4.22 -8.31
CA ALA A 86 -4.91 2.88 -8.03
C ALA A 86 -4.61 2.76 -6.54
N VAL A 87 -4.59 1.52 -6.05
CA VAL A 87 -4.36 1.24 -4.64
C VAL A 87 -3.51 0.00 -4.50
N VAL A 88 -2.61 0.02 -3.52
CA VAL A 88 -1.79 -1.12 -3.14
C VAL A 88 -2.59 -2.01 -2.21
N VAL A 89 -2.95 -3.23 -2.64
CA VAL A 89 -3.88 -4.09 -1.91
C VAL A 89 -3.39 -5.53 -1.77
N ASP A 90 -3.91 -6.21 -0.76
CA ASP A 90 -3.73 -7.64 -0.52
C ASP A 90 -4.91 -8.49 -1.00
N GLY A 91 -4.69 -9.79 -1.16
CA GLY A 91 -5.74 -10.72 -1.60
C GLY A 91 -6.95 -10.82 -0.66
N GLY A 92 -6.76 -10.57 0.64
CA GLY A 92 -7.87 -10.57 1.61
C GLY A 92 -8.91 -9.51 1.27
N ARG A 93 -8.49 -8.30 0.88
CA ARG A 93 -9.42 -7.24 0.44
C ARG A 93 -10.08 -7.52 -0.90
N LEU A 94 -9.32 -8.11 -1.84
CA LEU A 94 -9.87 -8.53 -3.13
C LEU A 94 -10.90 -9.65 -3.01
N ALA A 95 -10.89 -10.41 -1.91
CA ALA A 95 -11.87 -11.45 -1.61
C ALA A 95 -13.31 -10.93 -1.55
N ASN A 96 -13.51 -9.63 -1.29
CA ASN A 96 -14.83 -9.00 -1.32
C ASN A 96 -15.45 -8.99 -2.74
N PHE A 97 -14.62 -9.05 -3.78
CA PHE A 97 -15.05 -9.10 -5.18
C PHE A 97 -14.91 -10.50 -5.78
N VAL A 98 -13.79 -11.17 -5.51
CA VAL A 98 -13.50 -12.54 -5.95
C VAL A 98 -12.93 -13.32 -4.77
N ASN A 99 -13.79 -14.11 -4.14
CA ASN A 99 -13.53 -14.80 -2.88
C ASN A 99 -12.23 -15.63 -2.87
N GLU A 100 -11.84 -16.19 -4.01
CA GLU A 100 -10.63 -17.00 -4.15
C GLU A 100 -9.35 -16.26 -3.74
N PHE A 101 -9.26 -14.94 -3.95
CA PHE A 101 -8.11 -14.14 -3.50
C PHE A 101 -7.89 -14.18 -1.99
N GLY A 102 -8.95 -14.43 -1.21
CA GLY A 102 -8.89 -14.50 0.24
C GLY A 102 -7.93 -15.56 0.75
N VAL A 103 -7.69 -16.63 -0.02
CA VAL A 103 -6.73 -17.67 0.35
C VAL A 103 -5.31 -17.14 0.48
N LEU A 104 -4.94 -16.06 -0.22
CA LEU A 104 -3.61 -15.45 -0.14
C LEU A 104 -3.31 -14.85 1.24
N GLY A 105 -4.35 -14.54 2.02
CA GLY A 105 -4.24 -14.11 3.41
C GLY A 105 -4.30 -15.26 4.42
N ALA A 106 -4.41 -16.51 3.97
CA ALA A 106 -4.54 -17.65 4.88
C ALA A 106 -3.25 -17.87 5.68
N PRO A 107 -3.36 -18.15 6.99
CA PRO A 107 -2.19 -18.31 7.84
C PRO A 107 -1.39 -19.54 7.42
N TYR A 108 -0.09 -19.38 7.31
CA TYR A 108 0.88 -20.42 6.95
C TYR A 108 0.65 -21.08 5.58
N LEU A 109 -0.07 -20.41 4.65
CA LEU A 109 -0.32 -20.92 3.29
C LEU A 109 0.97 -21.28 2.55
N ALA A 110 1.92 -20.37 2.57
CA ALA A 110 3.15 -20.46 1.80
C ALA A 110 4.32 -19.94 2.64
N SER A 111 5.51 -20.50 2.41
CA SER A 111 6.72 -20.12 3.11
C SER A 111 7.50 -19.07 2.33
N GLY A 112 7.68 -17.90 2.93
CA GLY A 112 8.54 -16.83 2.41
C GLY A 112 8.11 -16.31 1.05
N TYR A 113 9.04 -15.59 0.41
CA TYR A 113 8.86 -15.05 -0.93
C TYR A 113 8.63 -16.14 -1.98
N ASP A 114 9.48 -17.16 -2.04
CA ASP A 114 9.41 -18.17 -3.11
C ASP A 114 8.11 -18.98 -3.09
N GLY A 115 7.59 -19.26 -1.89
CA GLY A 115 6.32 -19.96 -1.73
C GLY A 115 5.17 -19.12 -2.27
N ILE A 116 5.02 -17.88 -1.79
CA ILE A 116 3.89 -17.04 -2.19
C ILE A 116 3.99 -16.58 -3.65
N ARG A 117 5.23 -16.39 -4.14
CA ARG A 117 5.51 -16.03 -5.53
C ARG A 117 4.98 -17.08 -6.51
N LYS A 118 5.14 -18.37 -6.21
CA LYS A 118 4.61 -19.46 -7.05
C LYS A 118 3.09 -19.39 -7.23
N VAL A 119 2.37 -18.96 -6.19
CA VAL A 119 0.92 -18.81 -6.26
C VAL A 119 0.56 -17.66 -7.20
N VAL A 120 1.12 -16.46 -6.97
CA VAL A 120 0.77 -15.25 -7.72
C VAL A 120 1.35 -15.17 -9.14
N THR A 121 2.07 -16.21 -9.58
CA THR A 121 2.52 -16.40 -10.98
C THR A 121 1.89 -17.60 -11.65
N SER A 122 0.96 -18.28 -10.99
CA SER A 122 0.33 -19.47 -11.55
C SER A 122 -0.80 -19.08 -12.52
N ASP A 123 -1.09 -19.98 -13.46
CA ASP A 123 -2.25 -19.85 -14.36
C ASP A 123 -3.56 -19.68 -13.55
N LEU A 124 -3.66 -20.36 -12.40
CA LEU A 124 -4.78 -20.22 -11.47
C LEU A 124 -4.96 -18.79 -10.96
N PHE A 125 -3.87 -18.10 -10.64
CA PHE A 125 -3.95 -16.71 -10.18
C PHE A 125 -4.36 -15.78 -11.32
N GLU A 126 -3.89 -16.04 -12.55
CA GLU A 126 -4.31 -15.28 -13.73
C GLU A 126 -5.81 -15.45 -14.01
N GLU A 127 -6.36 -16.66 -13.85
CA GLU A 127 -7.82 -16.89 -13.91
C GLU A 127 -8.58 -16.03 -12.89
N TRP A 128 -8.04 -15.84 -11.68
CA TRP A 128 -8.64 -14.98 -10.68
C TRP A 128 -8.55 -13.50 -11.05
N VAL A 129 -7.43 -13.05 -11.61
CA VAL A 129 -7.26 -11.69 -12.14
C VAL A 129 -8.29 -11.39 -13.21
N GLN A 130 -8.49 -12.31 -14.17
CA GLN A 130 -9.51 -12.17 -15.21
C GLN A 130 -10.92 -12.14 -14.59
N LYS A 131 -11.20 -13.02 -13.64
CA LYS A 131 -12.48 -13.04 -12.92
C LYS A 131 -12.73 -11.73 -12.16
N LEU A 132 -11.71 -11.14 -11.55
CA LEU A 132 -11.80 -9.87 -10.84
C LEU A 132 -12.12 -8.72 -11.81
N HIS A 133 -11.44 -8.68 -12.95
CA HIS A 133 -11.72 -7.74 -14.02
C HIS A 133 -13.19 -7.83 -14.47
N ASP A 134 -13.66 -9.04 -14.80
CA ASP A 134 -15.00 -9.23 -15.36
C ASP A 134 -16.12 -9.00 -14.33
N ALA A 135 -15.90 -9.37 -13.07
CA ALA A 135 -16.91 -9.27 -12.03
C ALA A 135 -17.04 -7.85 -11.44
N SER A 136 -15.96 -7.07 -11.48
CA SER A 136 -15.88 -5.83 -10.68
C SER A 136 -15.22 -4.65 -11.39
N GLY A 137 -14.76 -4.80 -12.65
CA GLY A 137 -14.11 -3.71 -13.38
C GLY A 137 -12.79 -3.25 -12.76
N HIS A 138 -12.14 -4.08 -11.94
CA HIS A 138 -10.80 -3.78 -11.42
C HIS A 138 -9.74 -4.34 -12.37
N GLN A 139 -8.72 -3.53 -12.66
CA GLN A 139 -7.54 -3.94 -13.40
C GLN A 139 -6.37 -4.16 -12.44
N VAL A 140 -5.80 -5.36 -12.44
CA VAL A 140 -4.54 -5.63 -11.72
C VAL A 140 -3.38 -5.22 -12.64
N LEU A 141 -2.58 -4.25 -12.22
CA LEU A 141 -1.38 -3.80 -12.95
C LEU A 141 -0.16 -4.67 -12.61
N SER A 142 -0.08 -5.07 -11.36
CA SER A 142 0.95 -5.97 -10.85
C SER A 142 0.49 -6.64 -9.56
N PHE A 143 1.03 -7.82 -9.26
CA PHE A 143 0.83 -8.50 -7.97
C PHE A 143 2.13 -9.17 -7.52
N ASN A 144 3.18 -8.36 -7.34
CA ASN A 144 4.56 -8.83 -7.25
C ASN A 144 5.37 -8.24 -6.09
N TRP A 145 4.77 -7.45 -5.21
CA TRP A 145 5.49 -6.84 -4.10
C TRP A 145 5.32 -7.63 -2.82
N TRP A 146 6.35 -8.40 -2.44
CA TRP A 146 6.39 -9.09 -1.16
C TRP A 146 6.79 -8.13 -0.05
N GLN A 147 5.86 -7.84 0.85
CA GLN A 147 6.07 -6.93 1.97
C GLN A 147 6.72 -7.61 3.19
N GLY A 148 6.88 -8.93 3.11
CA GLY A 148 7.48 -9.74 4.17
C GLY A 148 6.46 -10.51 4.99
N GLU A 149 6.98 -11.17 6.01
CA GLU A 149 6.20 -11.90 7.00
C GLU A 149 5.53 -10.93 7.99
N ARG A 150 4.32 -11.28 8.40
CA ARG A 150 3.58 -10.55 9.43
C ARG A 150 3.84 -11.17 10.80
N HIS A 151 4.08 -10.30 11.78
CA HIS A 151 4.46 -10.65 13.15
C HIS A 151 3.62 -9.86 14.14
N LEU A 152 3.59 -10.31 15.40
CA LEU A 152 2.87 -9.62 16.46
C LEU A 152 3.74 -8.49 17.03
N TRP A 153 3.14 -7.31 17.18
CA TRP A 153 3.69 -6.15 17.88
C TRP A 153 2.88 -5.90 19.15
N THR A 154 3.51 -6.04 20.31
CA THR A 154 2.81 -6.12 21.60
C THR A 154 3.51 -5.30 22.68
N ALA A 155 2.76 -4.89 23.71
CA ALA A 155 3.32 -4.21 24.88
C ALA A 155 4.08 -5.16 25.84
N GLY A 156 3.70 -6.44 25.85
CA GLY A 156 4.32 -7.52 26.64
C GLY A 156 4.72 -8.72 25.78
N PRO A 157 5.51 -9.66 26.31
CA PRO A 157 5.92 -10.85 25.57
C PRO A 157 4.72 -11.77 25.30
N VAL A 158 4.66 -12.35 24.10
CA VAL A 158 3.71 -13.40 23.72
C VAL A 158 4.54 -14.62 23.33
N ARG A 159 4.29 -15.77 23.96
CA ARG A 159 5.03 -17.02 23.72
C ARG A 159 4.11 -18.15 23.30
N THR A 160 2.85 -18.10 23.72
CA THR A 160 1.82 -19.08 23.41
C THR A 160 0.51 -18.39 23.03
N PRO A 161 -0.39 -19.07 22.30
CA PRO A 161 -1.73 -18.53 22.00
C PRO A 161 -2.51 -18.08 23.25
N ALA A 162 -2.32 -18.74 24.40
CA ALA A 162 -2.99 -18.37 25.65
C ALA A 162 -2.60 -16.97 26.14
N ASP A 163 -1.42 -16.46 25.79
CA ASP A 163 -1.00 -15.10 26.14
C ASP A 163 -1.78 -14.01 25.39
N LEU A 164 -2.57 -14.39 24.37
CA LEU A 164 -3.42 -13.50 23.60
C LEU A 164 -4.88 -13.46 24.10
N GLU A 165 -5.22 -14.22 25.13
CA GLU A 165 -6.59 -14.23 25.68
C GLU A 165 -7.02 -12.81 26.10
N GLY A 166 -8.14 -12.35 25.55
CA GLY A 166 -8.67 -11.01 25.80
C GLY A 166 -7.87 -9.86 25.16
N ASN A 167 -6.77 -10.14 24.47
CA ASN A 167 -5.97 -9.12 23.79
C ASN A 167 -6.73 -8.53 22.59
N ARG A 168 -7.02 -7.22 22.60
CA ARG A 168 -7.66 -6.53 21.48
C ARG A 168 -6.60 -6.29 20.40
N MET A 169 -6.50 -7.21 19.46
CA MET A 169 -5.49 -7.17 18.40
C MET A 169 -6.06 -6.54 17.15
N ARG A 170 -5.41 -5.48 16.67
CA ARG A 170 -5.75 -4.92 15.37
C ARG A 170 -5.35 -5.84 14.22
N THR A 171 -6.22 -5.93 13.23
CA THR A 171 -5.96 -6.57 11.93
C THR A 171 -6.76 -5.90 10.81
N PRO A 172 -6.46 -6.10 9.51
CA PRO A 172 -7.32 -5.64 8.43
C PRO A 172 -8.74 -6.22 8.52
N GLY A 173 -9.73 -5.52 7.95
CA GLY A 173 -11.13 -5.92 8.10
C GLY A 173 -11.59 -7.12 7.26
N ALA A 174 -10.75 -7.65 6.38
CA ALA A 174 -11.17 -8.77 5.53
C ALA A 174 -11.34 -10.07 6.35
N PRO A 175 -12.34 -10.92 6.04
CA PRO A 175 -12.71 -12.06 6.87
C PRO A 175 -11.56 -13.02 7.22
N VAL A 176 -10.67 -13.30 6.25
CA VAL A 176 -9.52 -14.19 6.47
C VAL A 176 -8.57 -13.67 7.56
N TRP A 177 -8.39 -12.35 7.65
CA TRP A 177 -7.53 -11.70 8.65
C TRP A 177 -8.18 -11.76 10.04
N VAL A 178 -9.47 -11.43 10.11
CA VAL A 178 -10.26 -11.48 11.36
C VAL A 178 -10.29 -12.88 11.94
N GLU A 179 -10.59 -13.89 11.12
CA GLU A 179 -10.62 -15.29 11.57
C GLU A 179 -9.23 -15.82 11.92
N THR A 180 -8.18 -15.36 11.25
CA THR A 180 -6.79 -15.70 11.63
C THR A 180 -6.47 -15.20 13.04
N VAL A 181 -6.74 -13.93 13.34
CA VAL A 181 -6.47 -13.35 14.67
C VAL A 181 -7.28 -14.04 15.76
N LYS A 182 -8.55 -14.37 15.47
CA LYS A 182 -9.40 -15.14 16.38
C LYS A 182 -8.85 -16.55 16.60
N ALA A 183 -8.40 -17.23 15.55
CA ALA A 183 -7.78 -18.55 15.65
C ALA A 183 -6.45 -18.54 16.41
N MET A 184 -5.72 -17.42 16.38
CA MET A 184 -4.52 -17.20 17.20
C MET A 184 -4.83 -17.00 18.70
N GLY A 185 -6.10 -16.76 19.06
CA GLY A 185 -6.55 -16.62 20.45
C GLY A 185 -6.83 -15.19 20.91
N ALA A 186 -6.66 -14.19 20.04
CA ALA A 186 -6.91 -12.79 20.36
C ALA A 186 -8.34 -12.35 20.01
N VAL A 187 -8.72 -11.15 20.47
CA VAL A 187 -9.97 -10.47 20.10
C VAL A 187 -9.68 -9.54 18.92
N PRO A 188 -10.11 -9.88 17.68
CA PRO A 188 -9.82 -9.05 16.51
C PRO A 188 -10.53 -7.69 16.60
N THR A 189 -9.79 -6.62 16.28
CA THR A 189 -10.30 -5.24 16.23
C THR A 189 -9.98 -4.63 14.85
N PRO A 190 -10.88 -4.77 13.86
CA PRO A 190 -10.66 -4.25 12.50
C PRO A 190 -10.53 -2.73 12.46
N MET A 191 -9.49 -2.21 11.78
CA MET A 191 -9.36 -0.79 11.46
C MET A 191 -8.31 -0.54 10.36
N PRO A 192 -8.35 0.60 9.65
CA PRO A 192 -7.32 1.02 8.69
C PRO A 192 -5.92 1.06 9.32
N TYR A 193 -4.88 0.80 8.51
CA TYR A 193 -3.50 0.73 9.04
C TYR A 193 -2.99 2.10 9.52
N ALA A 194 -3.41 3.19 8.88
CA ALA A 194 -3.03 4.55 9.25
C ALA A 194 -3.49 4.95 10.67
N GLU A 195 -4.49 4.27 11.23
CA GLU A 195 -5.03 4.54 12.57
C GLU A 195 -4.33 3.73 13.68
N VAL A 196 -3.44 2.79 13.33
CA VAL A 196 -2.88 1.82 14.27
C VAL A 196 -2.02 2.48 15.35
N TYR A 197 -1.17 3.44 14.98
CA TYR A 197 -0.28 4.10 15.93
C TYR A 197 -1.08 4.80 17.04
N SER A 198 -2.04 5.64 16.64
CA SER A 198 -2.87 6.38 17.59
C SER A 198 -3.75 5.44 18.42
N ALA A 199 -4.28 4.37 17.82
CA ALA A 199 -5.08 3.38 18.54
C ALA A 199 -4.27 2.61 19.60
N LEU A 200 -3.00 2.29 19.33
CA LEU A 200 -2.07 1.72 20.32
C LEU A 200 -1.72 2.73 21.42
N GLU A 201 -1.37 3.96 21.04
CA GLU A 201 -1.03 5.05 21.97
C GLU A 201 -2.18 5.35 22.95
N GLN A 202 -3.40 5.41 22.43
CA GLN A 202 -4.63 5.65 23.19
C GLN A 202 -5.16 4.38 23.88
N LYS A 203 -4.52 3.22 23.69
CA LYS A 203 -4.91 1.92 24.26
C LYS A 203 -6.33 1.48 23.87
N VAL A 204 -6.79 1.88 22.69
CA VAL A 204 -8.00 1.34 22.06
C VAL A 204 -7.77 -0.12 21.65
N ILE A 205 -6.54 -0.43 21.24
CA ILE A 205 -6.03 -1.77 20.95
C ILE A 205 -4.80 -2.07 21.81
N ASP A 206 -4.55 -3.35 22.05
CA ASP A 206 -3.45 -3.83 22.89
C ASP A 206 -2.25 -4.31 22.05
N SER A 207 -2.51 -4.68 20.80
CA SER A 207 -1.50 -5.18 19.86
C SER A 207 -1.94 -5.00 18.41
N VAL A 208 -1.01 -5.28 17.50
CA VAL A 208 -1.26 -5.35 16.06
C VAL A 208 -0.41 -6.45 15.44
N GLU A 209 -0.93 -7.10 14.41
CA GLU A 209 -0.12 -7.91 13.51
C GLU A 209 0.28 -7.11 12.25
N ALA A 210 1.58 -7.07 11.93
CA ALA A 210 2.13 -6.31 10.82
C ALA A 210 3.52 -6.80 10.41
N GLN A 211 3.89 -6.54 9.16
CA GLN A 211 5.23 -6.76 8.63
C GLN A 211 6.24 -5.75 9.19
N LEU A 212 7.51 -6.16 9.28
CA LEU A 212 8.57 -5.33 9.86
C LEU A 212 8.76 -3.98 9.18
N PRO A 213 8.77 -3.86 7.84
CA PRO A 213 8.96 -2.58 7.17
C PRO A 213 7.86 -1.57 7.51
N ALA A 214 6.59 -2.01 7.45
CA ALA A 214 5.45 -1.17 7.77
C ALA A 214 5.47 -0.75 9.24
N GLY A 215 5.75 -1.69 10.16
CA GLY A 215 5.79 -1.40 11.59
C GLY A 215 6.91 -0.41 11.94
N HIS A 216 8.07 -0.52 11.30
CA HIS A 216 9.14 0.46 11.43
C HIS A 216 8.76 1.81 10.80
N GLY A 217 8.18 1.81 9.59
CA GLY A 217 7.77 3.00 8.86
C GLY A 217 6.73 3.83 9.61
N SER A 218 5.83 3.18 10.34
CA SER A 218 4.82 3.79 11.22
C SER A 218 5.29 3.95 12.66
N LYS A 219 6.57 3.67 12.97
CA LYS A 219 7.17 3.81 14.30
C LYS A 219 6.44 3.06 15.42
N LEU A 220 5.91 1.87 15.12
CA LEU A 220 5.19 1.06 16.11
C LEU A 220 6.06 0.70 17.33
N PHE A 221 7.39 0.75 17.20
CA PHE A 221 8.34 0.57 18.31
C PHE A 221 8.29 1.68 19.37
N GLU A 222 7.67 2.83 19.11
CA GLU A 222 7.45 3.88 20.12
C GLU A 222 6.29 3.53 21.07
N VAL A 223 5.32 2.75 20.58
CA VAL A 223 4.06 2.40 21.27
C VAL A 223 3.91 0.90 21.57
N THR A 224 4.87 0.08 21.14
CA THR A 224 4.97 -1.35 21.47
C THR A 224 6.39 -1.68 21.91
N LYS A 225 6.57 -2.78 22.66
CA LYS A 225 7.88 -3.15 23.25
C LYS A 225 8.45 -4.45 22.73
N TYR A 226 7.60 -5.33 22.22
CA TYR A 226 7.98 -6.67 21.79
C TYR A 226 7.50 -6.93 20.37
N VAL A 227 8.33 -7.64 19.62
CA VAL A 227 7.94 -8.27 18.37
C VAL A 227 8.06 -9.78 18.54
N THR A 228 6.94 -10.49 18.44
CA THR A 228 6.92 -11.96 18.45
C THR A 228 6.85 -12.44 17.01
N LYS A 229 7.93 -13.09 16.55
CA LYS A 229 8.12 -13.53 15.16
C LYS A 229 7.27 -14.75 14.81
N THR A 230 5.95 -14.57 14.74
CA THR A 230 4.99 -15.63 14.42
C THR A 230 5.03 -16.02 12.94
N GLY A 231 5.30 -15.07 12.04
CA GLY A 231 5.50 -15.33 10.62
C GLY A 231 4.26 -15.93 9.96
N HIS A 232 3.09 -15.59 10.51
CA HIS A 232 1.86 -16.32 10.28
C HIS A 232 1.29 -16.05 8.89
N ILE A 233 1.61 -14.91 8.28
CA ILE A 233 1.18 -14.59 6.92
C ILE A 233 2.35 -14.02 6.14
N ASN A 234 2.58 -14.55 4.93
CA ASN A 234 3.51 -14.02 3.95
C ASN A 234 2.78 -13.02 3.05
N LEU A 235 2.91 -11.73 3.34
CA LEU A 235 2.16 -10.69 2.65
C LEU A 235 2.78 -10.37 1.30
N ILE A 236 2.01 -10.59 0.24
CA ILE A 236 2.28 -10.09 -1.10
C ILE A 236 1.12 -9.20 -1.52
N THR A 237 1.43 -8.08 -2.15
CA THR A 237 0.44 -7.09 -2.59
C THR A 237 0.60 -6.76 -4.05
N GLY A 238 -0.49 -6.25 -4.62
CA GLY A 238 -0.54 -5.74 -5.98
C GLY A 238 -1.01 -4.30 -6.06
N LEU A 239 -0.77 -3.69 -7.21
CA LEU A 239 -1.33 -2.40 -7.59
C LEU A 239 -2.57 -2.65 -8.45
N VAL A 240 -3.72 -2.21 -7.96
CA VAL A 240 -5.03 -2.43 -8.61
C VAL A 240 -5.66 -1.08 -8.92
N THR A 241 -6.20 -0.93 -10.13
CA THR A 241 -6.84 0.29 -10.63
C THR A 241 -8.19 -0.03 -11.30
N SER A 242 -8.78 0.95 -11.98
CA SER A 242 -10.01 0.79 -12.75
C SER A 242 -9.72 0.24 -14.15
N ALA A 243 -10.47 -0.77 -14.58
CA ALA A 243 -10.49 -1.24 -15.96
C ALA A 243 -11.14 -0.23 -16.93
N ALA A 244 -11.99 0.67 -16.44
CA ALA A 244 -12.57 1.72 -17.29
C ALA A 244 -11.58 2.87 -17.55
N TRP A 245 -10.62 3.07 -16.66
CA TRP A 245 -9.55 4.05 -16.81
C TRP A 245 -8.36 3.49 -17.61
N PHE A 246 -8.01 2.22 -17.40
CA PHE A 246 -6.89 1.53 -18.04
C PHE A 246 -7.17 1.24 -19.52
#